data_AF-A0AAW4VNE8-F1
#
_entry.id   AF-A0AAW4VNE8-F1
#
_cell.length_a   1.000
_cell.length_b   1.000
_cell.length_c   1.000
_cell.angle_alpha   90.00
_cell.angle_beta   90.00
_cell.angle_gamma   90.00
#
_symmetry.space_group_name_H-M   'P 1'
#
loop_
_entity.id
_entity.type
_entity.pdbx_description
1 polymer ?
#
loop_
_entity_poly.entity_id
_entity_poly.type
_entity_poly.pdbx_seq_one_letter_code
_entity_poly.pdbx_strand_id
1 'polypeptide(L)'
;MKYTDEEKKIIDEVKKYLRELRLINIEKFSLTFEIEDIPSPQSIKYSDEAPGGFSKSKGEQITSNMLRRELLTKRLELFNKELDKFMPLVYLLNAGHRNIIRTYVCSRGYNEMIDTLEESFCISKSTYKREFPKACLELSKYLDMEHRPSLEKLNNIFYESIKNE
;
A
#
# COMPACT_ATOMS: atom_id res chain seq x y z
N MET A 1 -18.15 -9.73 24.33
CA MET A 1 -19.23 -9.37 23.40
C MET A 1 -19.37 -10.50 22.40
N LYS A 2 -20.57 -11.05 22.20
CA LYS A 2 -20.82 -12.05 21.15
C LYS A 2 -21.40 -11.30 19.95
N TYR A 3 -20.73 -11.37 18.81
CA TYR A 3 -21.23 -10.87 17.53
C TYR A 3 -22.23 -11.88 16.95
N THR A 4 -23.23 -11.42 16.22
CA THR A 4 -24.10 -12.28 15.41
C THR A 4 -23.31 -12.92 14.27
N ASP A 5 -23.86 -13.96 13.64
CA ASP A 5 -23.15 -14.61 12.52
C ASP A 5 -23.03 -13.69 11.30
N GLU A 6 -24.02 -12.82 11.09
CA GLU A 6 -23.97 -11.79 10.04
C GLU A 6 -22.87 -10.76 10.34
N GLU A 7 -22.79 -10.26 11.57
CA GLU A 7 -21.73 -9.34 11.99
C GLU A 7 -20.34 -9.97 11.83
N LYS A 8 -20.17 -11.25 12.19
CA LYS A 8 -18.90 -11.96 11.99
C LYS A 8 -18.51 -12.03 10.52
N LYS A 9 -19.47 -12.27 9.63
CA LYS A 9 -19.25 -12.30 8.18
C LYS A 9 -18.80 -10.93 7.66
N ILE A 10 -19.48 -9.86 8.08
CA ILE A 10 -19.09 -8.48 7.73
C ILE A 10 -17.67 -8.19 8.22
N ILE A 11 -17.37 -8.51 9.48
CA ILE A 11 -16.03 -8.31 10.07
C ILE A 11 -14.96 -9.04 9.25
N ASP A 12 -15.21 -10.28 8.85
CA ASP A 12 -14.26 -11.07 8.06
C ASP A 12 -14.01 -10.44 6.68
N GLU A 13 -15.08 -10.02 5.99
CA GLU A 13 -14.96 -9.40 4.68
C GLU A 13 -14.26 -8.03 4.74
N VAL A 14 -14.52 -7.21 5.77
CA VAL A 14 -13.78 -5.95 5.97
C VAL A 14 -12.32 -6.21 6.30
N LYS A 15 -12.00 -7.24 7.10
CA LYS A 15 -10.59 -7.61 7.36
C LYS A 15 -9.86 -8.01 6.08
N LYS A 16 -10.51 -8.76 5.18
CA LYS A 16 -9.94 -9.10 3.87
C LYS A 16 -9.70 -7.84 3.04
N TYR A 17 -10.66 -6.92 3.01
CA TYR A 17 -10.52 -5.62 2.34
C TYR A 17 -9.31 -4.84 2.86
N LEU A 18 -9.19 -4.69 4.19
CA LEU A 18 -8.08 -3.97 4.83
C LEU A 18 -6.73 -4.66 4.58
N ARG A 19 -6.71 -6.00 4.50
CA ARG A 19 -5.50 -6.76 4.19
C ARG A 19 -5.00 -6.46 2.78
N GLU A 20 -5.88 -6.38 1.79
CA GLU A 20 -5.50 -5.99 0.43
C GLU A 20 -4.95 -4.56 0.37
N LEU A 21 -5.61 -3.60 1.04
CA LEU A 21 -5.08 -2.24 1.16
C LEU A 21 -3.68 -2.20 1.80
N ARG A 22 -3.48 -3.01 2.84
CA ARG A 22 -2.18 -3.14 3.50
C ARG A 22 -1.11 -3.66 2.54
N LEU A 23 -1.43 -4.68 1.73
CA LEU A 23 -0.52 -5.21 0.72
C LEU A 23 -0.16 -4.15 -0.33
N ILE A 24 -1.15 -3.42 -0.83
CA ILE A 24 -0.96 -2.32 -1.78
C ILE A 24 -0.05 -1.24 -1.17
N ASN A 25 -0.27 -0.88 0.10
CA ASN A 25 0.53 0.12 0.78
C ASN A 25 1.98 -0.35 1.04
N ILE A 26 2.19 -1.63 1.37
CA ILE A 26 3.54 -2.21 1.49
C ILE A 26 4.27 -2.16 0.13
N GLU A 27 3.60 -2.59 -0.94
CA GLU A 27 4.20 -2.57 -2.29
C GLU A 27 4.50 -1.13 -2.75
N LYS A 28 3.59 -0.18 -2.50
CA LYS A 28 3.81 1.25 -2.72
C LYS A 28 5.11 1.73 -2.05
N PHE A 29 5.34 1.35 -0.79
CA PHE A 29 6.58 1.70 -0.09
C PHE A 29 7.81 1.09 -0.77
N SER A 30 7.76 -0.19 -1.15
CA SER A 30 8.85 -0.85 -1.89
C SER A 30 9.16 -0.14 -3.20
N LEU A 31 8.14 0.23 -3.99
CA LEU A 31 8.30 0.97 -5.24
C LEU A 31 8.94 2.34 -5.04
N THR A 32 8.60 3.02 -3.95
CA THR A 32 9.18 4.33 -3.63
C THR A 32 10.69 4.22 -3.42
N PHE A 33 11.14 3.23 -2.65
CA PHE A 33 12.56 2.95 -2.47
C PHE A 33 13.25 2.55 -3.79
N GLU A 34 12.60 1.74 -4.62
CA GLU A 34 13.16 1.35 -5.91
C GLU A 34 13.36 2.56 -6.84
N ILE A 35 12.42 3.50 -6.87
CA ILE A 35 12.51 4.73 -7.66
C ILE A 35 13.63 5.64 -7.14
N GLU A 36 13.79 5.76 -5.83
CA GLU A 36 14.84 6.56 -5.19
C GLU A 36 16.25 6.00 -5.47
N ASP A 37 16.39 4.69 -5.59
CA ASP A 37 17.68 4.04 -5.90
C ASP A 37 18.12 4.22 -7.37
N ILE A 38 17.16 4.48 -8.28
CA ILE A 38 17.50 4.78 -9.68
C ILE A 38 18.34 6.07 -9.73
N PRO A 39 19.53 6.07 -10.37
CA PRO A 39 20.34 7.27 -10.50
C PRO A 39 19.59 8.39 -11.25
N SER A 40 19.85 9.64 -10.91
CA SER A 40 19.39 10.78 -11.72
C SER A 40 20.14 10.82 -13.05
N PRO A 41 19.57 11.37 -14.14
CA PRO A 41 20.23 11.48 -15.44
C PRO A 41 21.61 12.18 -15.38
N GLN A 42 21.80 13.11 -14.43
CA GLN A 42 23.06 13.83 -14.21
C GLN A 42 24.05 13.06 -13.32
N SER A 43 23.74 11.84 -12.90
CA SER A 43 24.55 11.08 -11.98
C SER A 43 25.90 10.67 -12.57
N ILE A 44 26.96 10.87 -11.79
CA ILE A 44 28.31 10.36 -12.03
C ILE A 44 28.40 8.82 -12.00
N LYS A 45 27.34 8.13 -11.56
CA LYS A 45 27.27 6.66 -11.60
C LYS A 45 27.18 6.09 -13.03
N TYR A 46 26.83 6.92 -14.02
CA TYR A 46 26.82 6.49 -15.43
C TYR A 46 28.20 6.61 -16.07
N SER A 47 28.75 5.49 -16.53
CA SER A 47 30.04 5.41 -17.22
C SER A 47 29.94 4.57 -18.49
N ASP A 48 30.75 4.89 -19.50
CA ASP A 48 30.92 4.03 -20.67
C ASP A 48 31.82 2.81 -20.37
N GLU A 49 32.61 2.91 -19.30
CA GLU A 49 33.54 1.88 -18.84
C GLU A 49 32.88 1.05 -17.72
N ALA A 50 32.56 -0.22 -18.00
CA ALA A 50 32.33 -1.23 -16.96
C ALA A 50 33.50 -2.22 -16.91
N PRO A 51 33.92 -2.67 -15.72
CA PRO A 51 34.87 -3.77 -15.62
C PRO A 51 34.16 -5.05 -16.07
N GLY A 52 34.47 -5.54 -17.28
CA GLY A 52 33.91 -6.80 -17.79
C GLY A 52 33.44 -6.84 -19.25
N GLY A 53 33.65 -5.78 -20.04
CA GLY A 53 33.58 -5.87 -21.51
C GLY A 53 32.19 -5.91 -22.16
N PHE A 54 31.11 -5.75 -21.39
CA PHE A 54 29.74 -5.62 -21.90
C PHE A 54 28.98 -4.48 -21.19
N SER A 55 29.47 -3.24 -21.24
CA SER A 55 28.69 -2.07 -20.81
C SER A 55 27.79 -1.57 -21.94
N LYS A 56 26.50 -1.38 -21.64
CA LYS A 56 25.65 -0.44 -22.40
C LYS A 56 26.32 0.94 -22.39
N SER A 57 26.19 1.71 -23.46
CA SER A 57 26.69 3.09 -23.47
C SER A 57 26.03 3.93 -22.37
N LYS A 58 26.70 5.00 -21.94
CA LYS A 58 26.16 5.95 -20.95
C LYS A 58 24.76 6.43 -21.33
N GLY A 59 24.54 6.74 -22.61
CA GLY A 59 23.24 7.15 -23.13
C GLY A 59 22.16 6.09 -23.01
N GLU A 60 22.48 4.82 -23.30
CA GLU A 60 21.55 3.69 -23.15
C GLU A 60 21.25 3.40 -21.67
N GLN A 61 22.22 3.53 -20.78
CA GLN A 61 22.02 3.38 -19.33
C GLN A 61 21.08 4.45 -18.79
N ILE A 62 21.26 5.72 -19.21
CA ILE A 62 20.37 6.83 -18.85
C ILE A 62 18.96 6.53 -19.35
N THR A 63 18.81 6.25 -20.65
CA THR A 63 17.51 6.00 -21.28
C THR A 63 16.78 4.82 -20.62
N SER A 64 17.48 3.71 -20.37
CA SER A 64 16.91 2.53 -19.72
C SER A 64 16.43 2.81 -18.29
N ASN A 65 17.17 3.61 -17.53
CA ASN A 65 16.80 3.97 -16.16
C ASN A 65 15.70 5.03 -16.10
N MET A 66 15.65 5.94 -17.09
CA MET A 66 14.54 6.87 -17.23
C MET A 66 13.23 6.13 -17.53
N LEU A 67 13.25 5.18 -18.47
CA LEU A 67 12.09 4.33 -18.75
C LEU A 67 11.67 3.52 -17.53
N ARG A 68 12.64 2.90 -16.82
CA ARG A 68 12.35 2.16 -15.57
C ARG A 68 11.68 3.09 -14.55
N ARG A 69 12.21 4.29 -14.34
CA ARG A 69 11.64 5.29 -13.42
C ARG A 69 10.21 5.63 -13.82
N GLU A 70 9.96 5.91 -15.08
CA GLU A 70 8.62 6.24 -15.60
C GLU A 70 7.62 5.11 -15.33
N LEU A 71 7.98 3.87 -15.66
CA LEU A 71 7.12 2.70 -15.45
C LEU A 71 6.80 2.49 -13.96
N LEU A 72 7.80 2.58 -13.09
CA LEU A 72 7.60 2.45 -11.64
C LEU A 72 6.75 3.59 -11.09
N THR A 73 6.92 4.82 -11.59
CA THR A 73 6.10 5.97 -11.21
C THR A 73 4.64 5.78 -11.63
N LYS A 74 4.36 5.33 -12.86
CA LYS A 74 3.00 5.00 -13.32
C LYS A 74 2.34 3.95 -12.42
N ARG A 75 3.08 2.90 -12.03
CA ARG A 75 2.59 1.86 -11.10
C ARG A 75 2.32 2.43 -9.70
N LEU A 76 3.21 3.29 -9.20
CA LEU A 76 3.06 3.96 -7.90
C LEU A 76 1.82 4.86 -7.85
N GLU A 77 1.56 5.63 -8.92
CA GLU A 77 0.38 6.48 -9.05
C GLU A 77 -0.92 5.66 -9.00
N LEU A 78 -0.95 4.51 -9.66
CA LEU A 78 -2.11 3.60 -9.63
C LEU A 78 -2.41 3.12 -8.20
N PHE A 79 -1.39 2.77 -7.42
CA PHE A 79 -1.56 2.35 -6.03
C PHE A 79 -1.98 3.51 -5.13
N ASN A 80 -1.40 4.70 -5.31
CA ASN A 80 -1.82 5.90 -4.59
C ASN A 80 -3.29 6.22 -4.84
N LYS A 81 -3.73 6.18 -6.10
CA LYS A 81 -5.13 6.42 -6.47
C LYS A 81 -6.10 5.47 -5.77
N GLU A 82 -5.74 4.20 -5.62
CA GLU A 82 -6.59 3.25 -4.90
C GLU A 82 -6.63 3.53 -3.39
N LEU A 83 -5.47 3.82 -2.78
CA LEU A 83 -5.40 4.18 -1.36
C LEU A 83 -6.13 5.50 -1.06
N ASP A 84 -6.07 6.47 -1.96
CA ASP A 84 -6.72 7.79 -1.81
C ASP A 84 -8.25 7.70 -1.83
N LYS A 85 -8.83 6.67 -2.46
CA LYS A 85 -10.28 6.39 -2.33
C LYS A 85 -10.66 5.97 -0.91
N PHE A 86 -9.77 5.24 -0.23
CA PHE A 86 -10.01 4.69 1.10
C PHE A 86 -9.78 5.72 2.21
N MET A 87 -8.75 6.56 2.09
CA MET A 87 -8.32 7.47 3.16
C MET A 87 -9.45 8.40 3.70
N PRO A 88 -10.31 9.01 2.87
CA PRO A 88 -11.44 9.81 3.35
C PRO A 88 -12.44 9.03 4.21
N LEU A 89 -12.69 7.75 3.89
CA LEU A 89 -13.65 6.91 4.60
C LEU A 89 -13.24 6.67 6.05
N VAL A 90 -11.94 6.58 6.29
CA VAL A 90 -11.37 6.39 7.62
C VAL A 90 -11.64 7.59 8.53
N TYR A 91 -11.83 8.80 7.98
CA TYR A 91 -12.18 10.00 8.76
C TYR A 91 -13.64 10.03 9.23
N LEU A 92 -14.51 9.17 8.67
CA LEU A 92 -15.89 9.00 9.13
C LEU A 92 -15.97 8.21 10.45
N LEU A 93 -14.87 7.56 10.84
CA LEU A 93 -14.77 6.83 12.10
C LEU A 93 -14.39 7.76 13.26
N ASN A 94 -14.77 7.37 14.48
CA ASN A 94 -14.25 8.01 15.69
C ASN A 94 -12.71 7.87 15.78
N ALA A 95 -12.06 8.72 16.57
CA ALA A 95 -10.61 8.79 16.64
C ALA A 95 -9.94 7.45 16.97
N GLY A 96 -10.51 6.66 17.90
CA GLY A 96 -9.95 5.36 18.27
C GLY A 96 -10.02 4.35 17.12
N HIS A 97 -11.18 4.21 16.49
CA HIS A 97 -11.38 3.32 15.34
C HIS A 97 -10.55 3.75 14.14
N ARG A 98 -10.50 5.05 13.84
CA ARG A 98 -9.63 5.64 12.82
C ARG A 98 -8.18 5.26 13.02
N ASN A 99 -7.65 5.47 14.23
CA ASN A 99 -6.25 5.18 14.54
C ASN A 99 -5.96 3.67 14.40
N ILE A 100 -6.86 2.81 14.87
CA ILE A 100 -6.74 1.36 14.67
C ILE A 100 -6.68 0.98 13.19
N ILE A 101 -7.63 1.45 12.38
CA ILE A 101 -7.73 1.10 10.97
C ILE A 101 -6.54 1.65 10.18
N ARG A 102 -6.17 2.92 10.40
CA ARG A 102 -5.04 3.55 9.74
C ARG A 102 -3.74 2.82 10.07
N THR A 103 -3.48 2.55 11.35
CA THR A 103 -2.26 1.83 11.75
C THR A 103 -2.25 0.41 11.19
N TYR A 104 -3.39 -0.29 11.17
CA TYR A 104 -3.49 -1.62 10.54
C TYR A 104 -3.04 -1.61 9.08
N VAL A 105 -3.55 -0.67 8.28
CA VAL A 105 -3.21 -0.55 6.84
C VAL A 105 -1.77 -0.09 6.63
N CYS A 106 -1.24 0.76 7.51
CA CYS A 106 0.10 1.32 7.35
C CYS A 106 1.24 0.42 7.87
N SER A 107 0.96 -0.56 8.73
CA SER A 107 2.01 -1.38 9.35
C SER A 107 2.51 -2.50 8.43
N ARG A 108 3.76 -2.93 8.56
CA ARG A 108 4.33 -4.09 7.85
C ARG A 108 4.05 -5.41 8.57
N GLY A 109 4.05 -5.40 9.91
CA GLY A 109 3.78 -6.58 10.74
C GLY A 109 2.69 -6.38 11.80
N TYR A 110 2.30 -7.46 12.49
CA TYR A 110 1.42 -7.37 13.66
C TYR A 110 2.10 -6.71 14.85
N ASN A 111 3.38 -7.01 15.10
CA ASN A 111 4.13 -6.45 16.23
C ASN A 111 4.28 -4.93 16.07
N GLU A 112 4.83 -4.47 14.95
CA GLU A 112 4.93 -3.03 14.61
C GLU A 112 3.59 -2.30 14.74
N MET A 113 2.50 -2.92 14.30
CA MET A 113 1.16 -2.34 14.43
C MET A 113 0.76 -2.15 15.90
N ILE A 114 1.01 -3.15 16.74
CA ILE A 114 0.69 -3.08 18.18
C ILE A 114 1.59 -2.06 18.88
N ASP A 115 2.89 -2.08 18.59
CA ASP A 115 3.86 -1.14 19.15
C ASP A 115 3.47 0.31 18.79
N THR A 116 3.14 0.55 17.52
CA THR A 116 2.66 1.87 17.04
C THR A 116 1.36 2.28 17.72
N LEU A 117 0.41 1.35 17.90
CA LEU A 117 -0.86 1.64 18.58
C LEU A 117 -0.66 1.99 20.05
N GLU A 118 0.25 1.31 20.72
CA GLU A 118 0.56 1.52 22.12
C GLU A 118 1.32 2.83 22.33
N GLU A 119 2.40 3.05 21.58
CA GLU A 119 3.28 4.22 21.71
C GLU A 119 2.64 5.52 21.23
N SER A 120 1.96 5.50 20.07
CA SER A 120 1.45 6.73 19.45
C SER A 120 0.03 7.08 19.86
N PHE A 121 -0.77 6.11 20.31
CA PHE A 121 -2.20 6.29 20.53
C PHE A 121 -2.70 5.77 21.88
N CYS A 122 -1.83 5.23 22.73
CA CYS A 122 -2.18 4.61 24.01
C CYS A 122 -3.23 3.48 23.86
N ILE A 123 -3.24 2.77 22.73
CA ILE A 123 -4.14 1.67 22.44
C ILE A 123 -3.40 0.35 22.68
N SER A 124 -3.63 -0.25 23.84
CA SER A 124 -3.04 -1.55 24.18
C SER A 124 -3.54 -2.69 23.28
N LYS A 125 -2.77 -3.78 23.24
CA LYS A 125 -3.15 -5.02 22.53
C LYS A 125 -4.53 -5.56 22.90
N SER A 126 -4.92 -5.47 24.18
CA SER A 126 -6.24 -5.92 24.65
C SER A 126 -7.36 -5.01 24.14
N THR A 127 -7.12 -3.69 24.15
CA THR A 127 -8.05 -2.71 23.59
C THR A 127 -8.21 -2.90 22.08
N TYR A 128 -7.11 -3.05 21.34
CA TYR A 128 -7.14 -3.38 19.91
C TYR A 128 -8.01 -4.61 19.62
N LYS A 129 -7.81 -5.72 20.33
CA LYS A 129 -8.61 -6.95 20.13
C LYS A 129 -10.12 -6.74 20.31
N ARG A 130 -10.50 -5.85 21.22
CA ARG A 130 -11.91 -5.54 21.52
C ARG A 130 -12.50 -4.56 20.52
N GLU A 131 -11.75 -3.53 20.14
CA GLU A 131 -12.24 -2.41 19.33
C GLU A 131 -12.10 -2.65 17.83
N PHE A 132 -11.12 -3.43 17.37
CA PHE A 132 -10.90 -3.67 15.94
C PHE A 132 -12.13 -4.26 15.23
N PRO A 133 -12.84 -5.27 15.76
CA PRO A 133 -14.03 -5.78 15.11
C PRO A 133 -15.17 -4.74 15.08
N LYS A 134 -15.28 -3.88 16.09
CA LYS A 134 -16.25 -2.77 16.09
C LYS A 134 -15.91 -1.73 15.04
N ALA A 135 -14.63 -1.40 14.89
CA ALA A 135 -14.15 -0.52 13.84
C ALA A 135 -14.44 -1.11 12.45
N CYS A 136 -14.33 -2.43 12.28
CA CYS A 136 -14.69 -3.10 11.02
C CYS A 136 -16.19 -2.97 10.70
N LEU A 137 -17.07 -3.18 11.69
CA LEU A 137 -18.52 -3.02 11.51
C LEU A 137 -18.92 -1.57 11.23
N GLU A 138 -18.26 -0.61 11.87
CA GLU A 138 -18.54 0.80 11.58
C GLU A 138 -18.07 1.18 10.18
N LEU A 139 -16.87 0.74 9.80
CA LEU A 139 -16.30 1.01 8.49
C LEU A 139 -17.09 0.35 7.35
N SER A 140 -17.69 -0.82 7.57
CA SER A 140 -18.44 -1.54 6.54
C SER A 140 -19.61 -0.73 5.96
N LYS A 141 -20.14 0.25 6.71
CA LYS A 141 -21.22 1.13 6.26
C LYS A 141 -20.81 2.06 5.12
N TYR A 142 -19.51 2.28 4.94
CA TYR A 142 -18.96 3.25 3.99
C TYR A 142 -18.12 2.59 2.89
N LEU A 143 -17.77 1.31 3.04
CA LEU A 143 -16.96 0.60 2.06
C LEU A 143 -17.78 0.15 0.86
N ASP A 144 -17.22 0.38 -0.33
CA ASP A 144 -17.66 -0.31 -1.54
C ASP A 144 -17.14 -1.75 -1.51
N MET A 145 -18.00 -2.67 -1.10
CA MET A 145 -17.67 -4.09 -1.01
C MET A 145 -17.76 -4.81 -2.36
N GLU A 146 -18.42 -4.22 -3.36
CA GLU A 146 -18.50 -4.76 -4.71
C GLU A 146 -17.18 -4.58 -5.45
N HIS A 147 -16.55 -3.40 -5.30
CA HIS A 147 -15.28 -3.06 -5.92
C HIS A 147 -14.11 -3.14 -4.93
N ARG A 148 -13.91 -4.32 -4.34
CA ARG A 148 -12.78 -4.55 -3.42
C ARG A 148 -11.42 -4.29 -4.11
N PRO A 149 -10.51 -3.51 -3.47
CA PRO A 149 -9.15 -3.32 -3.95
C PRO A 149 -8.42 -4.66 -3.94
N SER A 150 -7.56 -4.85 -4.93
CA SER A 150 -6.73 -6.04 -5.01
C SER A 150 -5.41 -5.67 -5.67
N LEU A 151 -4.31 -6.06 -5.02
CA LEU A 151 -2.98 -5.83 -5.57
C LEU A 151 -2.85 -6.48 -6.96
N GLU A 152 -3.39 -7.68 -7.13
CA GLU A 152 -3.40 -8.39 -8.42
C GLU A 152 -4.18 -7.63 -9.50
N LYS A 153 -5.39 -7.14 -9.18
CA LYS A 153 -6.19 -6.35 -10.14
C LYS A 153 -5.44 -5.10 -10.60
N LEU A 154 -4.81 -4.37 -9.67
CA LEU A 154 -4.05 -3.17 -10.00
C LEU A 154 -2.82 -3.51 -10.85
N ASN A 155 -2.12 -4.60 -10.55
CA ASN A 155 -1.01 -5.07 -11.38
C ASN A 155 -1.48 -5.41 -12.81
N ASN A 156 -2.63 -6.08 -12.96
CA ASN A 156 -3.18 -6.38 -14.28
C ASN A 156 -3.56 -5.12 -15.07
N ILE A 157 -4.17 -4.12 -14.40
CA ILE A 157 -4.46 -2.82 -15.03
C ILE A 157 -3.17 -2.17 -15.55
N PHE A 158 -2.11 -2.19 -14.75
CA PHE A 158 -0.80 -1.66 -15.14
C PHE A 158 -0.18 -2.43 -16.32
N TYR A 159 -0.25 -3.76 -16.32
CA TYR A 159 0.28 -4.55 -17.44
C TYR A 159 -0.48 -4.28 -18.74
N GLU A 160 -1.80 -4.16 -18.67
CA GLU A 160 -2.61 -3.81 -19.84
C GLU A 160 -2.37 -2.37 -20.31
N SER A 161 -2.08 -1.42 -19.41
CA SER A 161 -1.72 -0.06 -19.85
C SER A 161 -0.41 -0.01 -20.62
N ILE A 162 0.57 -0.87 -20.28
CA ILE A 162 1.86 -0.92 -21.00
C ILE A 162 1.71 -1.60 -22.36
N LYS A 163 0.89 -2.65 -22.49
CA LYS A 163 0.70 -3.35 -23.77
C LYS A 163 0.05 -2.49 -24.86
N ASN A 164 -0.69 -1.46 -24.44
CA ASN A 164 -1.44 -0.58 -25.33
C ASN A 164 -0.71 0.75 -25.63
N GLU A 165 0.52 0.93 -25.13
CA GLU A 165 1.45 2.03 -25.50
C GLU A 165 2.36 1.61 -26.66
#